data_AF-A0A836VY28-F1
#
_entry.id   AF-A0A836VY28-F1
#
_cell.length_a   1.000
_cell.length_b   1.000
_cell.length_c   1.000
_cell.angle_alpha   90.00
_cell.angle_beta   90.00
_cell.angle_gamma   90.00
#
_symmetry.space_group_name_H-M   'P 1'
#
loop_
_entity.id
_entity.type
_entity.pdbx_description
1 polymer ?
#
loop_
_entity_poly.entity_id
_entity_poly.type
_entity_poly.pdbx_seq_one_letter_code
_entity_poly.pdbx_strand_id
1 'polypeptide(L)'
;MDNKIYFVNKIPPLGFKVEDEISYEERKRVSKKLKENFVWDNTYYRAEIFGDGKISIFDKSTKKVHTSPKFFLDREDKGDEYNWSPGENMVTTIGSKAKLKIVQESPLSTTVRVETNIESPMGEVALLYDVSFDNTPLIRYRIKILNRSKNHRLDMVFSPDMKSEREIISHMPFEYIRRPEFIDNSRSIPEKFSRIFIGAREWGKDYEFPMGDFLAFVDEEGSFAVFPKGIKEYEIHGKDLHVILLRSVGWVSKADIESRTGDAGPFMYTPDAQCIGELNIEFAIYVGEAKPWDKEFRYWKDVYQNPPIIISKSVTNGDVEEYSLFSQEELEITGTKIAEDGDGIIIRGFNPANFYKIISIPENFEIVNLLEESIGEKGKELKLKPFEIVTFKLGVSHITYKNTYLYSDKKLNSDFTIINPLFNWNVYSRDKNYRGDEKDLLFLEKTRVNLKEEIVKLKRELSLKEGLSYHRTMFEILSRERTYLEATLSLLLNKEINLPEGREKGEI
;
A
#
# COMPACT_ATOMS: atom_id res chain seq x y z
N MET A 1 9.45 14.82 -15.06
CA MET A 1 8.73 13.82 -15.86
C MET A 1 8.89 14.19 -17.32
N ASP A 2 9.40 13.21 -18.07
CA ASP A 2 9.56 13.28 -19.51
C ASP A 2 8.19 13.59 -20.16
N ASN A 3 8.15 14.50 -21.13
CA ASN A 3 6.91 14.90 -21.81
C ASN A 3 6.59 13.92 -22.96
N LYS A 4 7.01 12.66 -22.83
CA LYS A 4 6.91 11.64 -23.88
C LYS A 4 6.11 10.44 -23.38
N ILE A 5 5.29 9.89 -24.27
CA ILE A 5 4.64 8.59 -24.11
C ILE A 5 5.43 7.60 -24.95
N TYR A 6 6.11 6.68 -24.31
CA TYR A 6 6.82 5.62 -25.02
C TYR A 6 5.87 4.47 -25.30
N PHE A 7 5.93 3.92 -26.51
CA PHE A 7 5.24 2.69 -26.84
C PHE A 7 6.21 1.54 -26.74
N VAL A 8 5.84 0.54 -25.95
CA VAL A 8 6.60 -0.69 -25.88
C VAL A 8 5.67 -1.83 -26.25
N ASN A 9 5.99 -2.49 -27.35
CA ASN A 9 5.23 -3.63 -27.85
C ASN A 9 5.68 -4.88 -27.11
N LYS A 10 4.72 -5.56 -26.43
CA LYS A 10 4.82 -6.90 -25.82
C LYS A 10 6.26 -7.32 -25.47
N ILE A 11 6.69 -6.94 -24.28
CA ILE A 11 7.99 -7.34 -23.76
C ILE A 11 7.89 -8.81 -23.31
N PRO A 12 8.88 -9.67 -23.64
CA PRO A 12 8.90 -11.03 -23.15
C PRO A 12 8.87 -11.10 -21.62
N PRO A 13 8.25 -12.14 -21.05
CA PRO A 13 8.27 -12.35 -19.61
C PRO A 13 9.71 -12.60 -19.13
N LEU A 14 10.06 -11.98 -18.00
CA LEU A 14 11.41 -12.02 -17.41
C LEU A 14 12.52 -11.82 -18.46
N GLY A 15 12.32 -10.82 -19.32
CA GLY A 15 13.08 -10.67 -20.55
C GLY A 15 13.34 -9.23 -20.93
N PHE A 16 13.90 -9.06 -22.13
CA PHE A 16 14.09 -7.76 -22.74
C PHE A 16 13.75 -7.80 -24.22
N LYS A 17 13.50 -6.62 -24.77
CA LYS A 17 13.35 -6.38 -26.19
C LYS A 17 14.16 -5.14 -26.56
N VAL A 18 14.91 -5.21 -27.64
CA VAL A 18 15.68 -4.13 -28.25
C VAL A 18 14.84 -3.56 -29.38
N GLU A 19 14.69 -2.23 -29.38
CA GLU A 19 14.00 -1.48 -30.43
C GLU A 19 14.98 -0.42 -30.91
N ASP A 20 15.24 -0.36 -32.22
CA ASP A 20 16.16 0.61 -32.83
C ASP A 20 15.67 2.06 -32.65
N GLU A 21 14.34 2.25 -32.68
CA GLU A 21 13.68 3.51 -32.43
C GLU A 21 12.45 3.29 -31.57
N ILE A 22 12.44 3.87 -30.36
CA ILE A 22 11.25 3.86 -29.53
C ILE A 22 10.34 4.97 -30.04
N SER A 23 9.25 4.59 -30.70
CA SER A 23 8.20 5.55 -31.04
C SER A 23 7.70 6.23 -29.77
N TYR A 24 7.43 7.52 -29.87
CA TYR A 24 6.83 8.25 -28.79
C TYR A 24 5.85 9.30 -29.29
N GLU A 25 4.85 9.57 -28.46
CA GLU A 25 3.95 10.70 -28.62
C GLU A 25 4.30 11.79 -27.61
N GLU A 26 4.23 13.04 -28.03
CA GLU A 26 4.45 14.15 -27.10
C GLU A 26 3.20 14.39 -26.23
N ARG A 27 3.40 14.37 -24.92
CA ARG A 27 2.44 14.92 -23.95
C ARG A 27 2.63 16.41 -23.84
N LYS A 28 1.64 17.16 -24.31
CA LYS A 28 1.62 18.61 -24.11
C LYS A 28 1.11 18.90 -22.71
N ARG A 29 1.91 19.66 -21.96
CA ARG A 29 1.43 20.27 -20.72
C ARG A 29 0.47 21.38 -21.10
N VAL A 30 -0.76 21.28 -20.62
CA VAL A 30 -1.83 22.22 -20.88
C VAL A 30 -2.39 22.71 -19.56
N SER A 31 -3.17 23.79 -19.59
CA SER A 31 -3.93 24.26 -18.43
C SER A 31 -5.30 24.72 -18.91
N LYS A 32 -6.12 23.75 -19.33
CA LYS A 32 -7.47 24.02 -19.85
C LYS A 32 -8.49 23.80 -18.74
N LYS A 33 -9.09 24.89 -18.26
CA LYS A 33 -10.17 24.84 -17.29
C LYS A 33 -11.42 24.23 -17.92
N LEU A 34 -12.05 23.29 -17.23
CA LEU A 34 -13.31 22.69 -17.64
C LEU A 34 -14.47 23.41 -16.96
N LYS A 35 -15.60 23.57 -17.68
CA LYS A 35 -16.78 24.27 -17.15
C LYS A 35 -17.65 23.35 -16.29
N GLU A 36 -17.87 22.10 -16.70
CA GLU A 36 -18.79 21.20 -16.00
C GLU A 36 -18.28 19.76 -15.92
N ASN A 37 -17.97 19.12 -17.06
CA ASN A 37 -17.56 17.72 -17.08
C ASN A 37 -16.40 17.44 -18.05
N PHE A 38 -15.80 16.26 -17.90
CA PHE A 38 -14.85 15.66 -18.83
C PHE A 38 -15.25 14.22 -19.12
N VAL A 39 -15.14 13.80 -20.38
CA VAL A 39 -15.44 12.42 -20.80
C VAL A 39 -14.22 11.83 -21.49
N TRP A 40 -13.89 10.60 -21.09
CA TRP A 40 -12.97 9.74 -21.81
C TRP A 40 -13.70 8.48 -22.27
N ASP A 41 -13.42 8.03 -23.48
CA ASP A 41 -14.08 6.89 -24.10
C ASP A 41 -13.02 6.07 -24.86
N ASN A 42 -12.75 4.85 -24.40
CA ASN A 42 -11.83 3.92 -25.04
C ASN A 42 -12.51 2.56 -25.28
N THR A 43 -11.77 1.55 -25.73
CA THR A 43 -12.33 0.22 -26.00
C THR A 43 -12.92 -0.48 -24.77
N TYR A 44 -12.40 -0.20 -23.57
CA TYR A 44 -12.73 -0.89 -22.32
C TYR A 44 -13.86 -0.21 -21.53
N TYR A 45 -13.85 1.12 -21.45
CA TYR A 45 -14.79 1.87 -20.64
C TYR A 45 -15.11 3.25 -21.22
N ARG A 46 -16.20 3.84 -20.72
CA ARG A 46 -16.48 5.27 -20.85
C ARG A 46 -16.50 5.89 -19.44
N ALA A 47 -15.61 6.83 -19.18
CA ALA A 47 -15.50 7.53 -17.90
C ALA A 47 -15.95 8.99 -18.03
N GLU A 48 -16.68 9.47 -17.03
CA GLU A 48 -17.15 10.86 -16.96
C GLU A 48 -16.85 11.46 -15.59
N ILE A 49 -16.05 12.53 -15.56
CA ILE A 49 -15.76 13.33 -14.36
C ILE A 49 -16.78 14.47 -14.28
N PHE A 50 -17.46 14.59 -13.15
CA PHE A 50 -18.43 15.64 -12.87
C PHE A 50 -17.81 16.81 -12.11
N GLY A 51 -18.50 17.96 -12.07
CA GLY A 51 -18.02 19.19 -11.45
C GLY A 51 -17.85 19.14 -9.92
N ASP A 52 -18.34 18.09 -9.27
CA ASP A 52 -18.11 17.78 -7.85
C ASP A 52 -16.88 16.86 -7.63
N GLY A 53 -16.23 16.40 -8.70
CA GLY A 53 -15.07 15.51 -8.67
C GLY A 53 -15.40 14.02 -8.66
N LYS A 54 -16.68 13.65 -8.64
CA LYS A 54 -17.14 12.27 -8.81
C LYS A 54 -16.80 11.77 -10.22
N ILE A 55 -16.50 10.48 -10.36
CA ILE A 55 -16.31 9.86 -11.68
C ILE A 55 -17.22 8.66 -11.83
N SER A 56 -18.02 8.66 -12.89
CA SER A 56 -18.78 7.49 -13.35
C SER A 56 -17.96 6.73 -14.38
N ILE A 57 -17.91 5.40 -14.27
CA ILE A 57 -17.17 4.51 -15.16
C ILE A 57 -18.15 3.46 -15.67
N PHE A 58 -18.55 3.58 -16.93
CA PHE A 58 -19.30 2.54 -17.63
C PHE A 58 -18.32 1.53 -18.22
N ASP A 59 -18.27 0.33 -17.65
CA ASP A 59 -17.51 -0.79 -18.19
C ASP A 59 -18.25 -1.36 -19.41
N LYS A 60 -17.59 -1.34 -20.56
CA LYS A 60 -18.21 -1.76 -21.83
C LYS A 60 -18.31 -3.27 -21.96
N SER A 61 -17.51 -4.03 -21.23
CA SER A 61 -17.53 -5.49 -21.24
C SER A 61 -18.69 -6.00 -20.38
N THR A 62 -18.68 -5.66 -19.09
CA THR A 62 -19.69 -6.09 -18.11
C THR A 62 -21.00 -5.30 -18.15
N LYS A 63 -21.04 -4.15 -18.84
CA LYS A 63 -22.18 -3.20 -18.90
C LYS A 63 -22.56 -2.57 -17.55
N LYS A 64 -21.68 -2.66 -16.55
CA LYS A 64 -21.87 -2.10 -15.21
C LYS A 64 -21.41 -0.65 -15.12
N VAL A 65 -21.96 0.09 -14.16
CA VAL A 65 -21.59 1.49 -13.91
C VAL A 65 -20.97 1.63 -12.52
N HIS A 66 -19.65 1.71 -12.47
CA HIS A 66 -18.91 1.93 -11.23
C HIS A 66 -18.73 3.42 -10.95
N THR A 67 -18.50 3.77 -9.68
CA THR A 67 -18.19 5.15 -9.27
C THR A 67 -16.86 5.24 -8.52
N SER A 68 -15.94 6.12 -8.96
CA SER A 68 -14.56 6.20 -8.46
C SER A 68 -13.88 7.57 -8.63
N PRO A 69 -13.76 8.45 -7.61
CA PRO A 69 -14.40 8.33 -6.31
C PRO A 69 -15.90 8.57 -6.41
N LYS A 70 -16.61 8.05 -5.41
CA LYS A 70 -17.97 8.46 -5.03
C LYS A 70 -17.92 9.75 -4.21
N PHE A 71 -17.03 9.80 -3.22
CA PHE A 71 -16.68 10.97 -2.41
C PHE A 71 -15.41 10.66 -1.61
N PHE A 72 -14.85 11.68 -0.97
CA PHE A 72 -13.87 11.53 0.11
C PHE A 72 -14.56 11.70 1.46
N LEU A 73 -14.09 10.97 2.46
CA LEU A 73 -14.63 10.95 3.81
C LEU A 73 -13.50 11.18 4.82
N ASP A 74 -13.61 12.25 5.57
CA ASP A 74 -12.71 12.60 6.67
C ASP A 74 -13.41 12.30 7.99
N ARG A 75 -12.82 11.43 8.82
CA ARG A 75 -13.37 10.98 10.11
C ARG A 75 -12.39 11.20 11.22
N GLU A 76 -12.87 11.52 12.41
CA GLU A 76 -12.03 11.62 13.60
C GLU A 76 -11.43 10.26 13.97
N ASP A 77 -10.15 10.25 14.32
CA ASP A 77 -9.40 9.11 14.84
C ASP A 77 -8.85 9.44 16.24
N LYS A 78 -9.50 8.87 17.26
CA LYS A 78 -9.09 8.98 18.67
C LYS A 78 -8.11 7.89 19.08
N GLY A 79 -7.77 6.97 18.17
CA GLY A 79 -6.92 5.83 18.42
C GLY A 79 -5.44 6.18 18.51
N ASP A 80 -4.62 5.21 18.10
CA ASP A 80 -3.17 5.23 18.16
C ASP A 80 -2.57 4.55 16.91
N GLU A 81 -1.26 4.39 16.84
CA GLU A 81 -0.58 3.81 15.67
C GLU A 81 -0.98 2.36 15.37
N TYR A 82 -1.56 1.62 16.33
CA TYR A 82 -2.00 0.24 16.13
C TYR A 82 -3.45 0.16 15.65
N ASN A 83 -4.34 0.92 16.26
CA ASN A 83 -5.78 0.76 16.04
C ASN A 83 -6.46 2.11 15.85
N TRP A 84 -7.32 2.18 14.83
CA TRP A 84 -8.28 3.26 14.69
C TRP A 84 -9.30 3.21 15.83
N SER A 85 -9.70 4.37 16.34
CA SER A 85 -10.85 4.48 17.25
C SER A 85 -11.74 5.62 16.78
N PRO A 86 -13.01 5.37 16.41
CA PRO A 86 -13.87 6.42 15.86
C PRO A 86 -14.11 7.55 16.86
N GLY A 87 -14.15 8.78 16.35
CA GLY A 87 -14.71 9.92 17.06
C GLY A 87 -16.14 10.26 16.63
N GLU A 88 -16.63 11.43 17.04
CA GLU A 88 -18.00 11.87 16.73
C GLU A 88 -18.05 12.66 15.41
N ASN A 89 -16.93 13.24 14.99
CA ASN A 89 -16.87 14.13 13.85
C ASN A 89 -16.59 13.37 12.54
N MET A 90 -17.37 13.66 11.51
CA MET A 90 -17.13 13.19 10.15
C MET A 90 -17.62 14.20 9.11
N VAL A 91 -16.87 14.36 8.03
CA VAL A 91 -17.18 15.27 6.92
C VAL A 91 -16.95 14.54 5.59
N THR A 92 -17.83 14.77 4.61
CA THR A 92 -17.68 14.22 3.26
C THR A 92 -17.61 15.33 2.22
N THR A 93 -17.09 15.01 1.05
CA THR A 93 -17.14 15.92 -0.12
C THR A 93 -18.49 15.88 -0.86
N ILE A 94 -19.53 15.23 -0.30
CA ILE A 94 -20.86 15.18 -0.93
C ILE A 94 -21.45 16.60 -0.95
N GLY A 95 -21.86 17.05 -2.14
CA GLY A 95 -22.39 18.40 -2.34
C GLY A 95 -21.33 19.50 -2.44
N SER A 96 -20.04 19.16 -2.29
CA SER A 96 -18.93 20.08 -2.56
C SER A 96 -18.75 20.31 -4.06
N LYS A 97 -18.07 21.40 -4.42
CA LYS A 97 -17.64 21.66 -5.81
C LYS A 97 -16.14 21.42 -5.92
N ALA A 98 -15.70 20.86 -7.05
CA ALA A 98 -14.31 20.69 -7.37
C ALA A 98 -13.88 21.63 -8.51
N LYS A 99 -12.57 21.92 -8.60
CA LYS A 99 -12.00 22.61 -9.77
C LYS A 99 -11.37 21.58 -10.69
N LEU A 100 -11.87 21.53 -11.93
CA LEU A 100 -11.38 20.62 -12.97
C LEU A 100 -10.47 21.34 -13.96
N LYS A 101 -9.31 20.75 -14.24
CA LYS A 101 -8.36 21.24 -15.25
C LYS A 101 -7.75 20.08 -16.01
N ILE A 102 -7.74 20.13 -17.34
CA ILE A 102 -6.86 19.26 -18.12
C ILE A 102 -5.43 19.80 -17.94
N VAL A 103 -4.54 18.95 -17.43
CA VAL A 103 -3.13 19.31 -17.14
C VAL A 103 -2.15 18.65 -18.11
N GLN A 104 -2.55 17.55 -18.73
CA GLN A 104 -1.80 16.88 -19.79
C GLN A 104 -2.76 16.34 -20.84
N GLU A 105 -2.41 16.51 -22.11
CA GLU A 105 -3.23 16.05 -23.24
C GLU A 105 -2.32 15.54 -24.37
N SER A 106 -2.77 14.47 -25.00
CA SER A 106 -2.17 13.83 -26.17
C SER A 106 -3.26 13.02 -26.91
N PRO A 107 -3.03 12.57 -28.15
CA PRO A 107 -3.98 11.70 -28.85
C PRO A 107 -4.30 10.38 -28.13
N LEU A 108 -3.48 9.96 -27.16
CA LEU A 108 -3.55 8.63 -26.55
C LEU A 108 -3.82 8.63 -25.06
N SER A 109 -3.66 9.79 -24.42
CA SER A 109 -3.88 9.92 -23.00
C SER A 109 -4.20 11.36 -22.63
N THR A 110 -5.05 11.50 -21.62
CA THR A 110 -5.41 12.77 -21.03
C THR A 110 -5.37 12.65 -19.53
N THR A 111 -4.80 13.66 -18.87
CA THR A 111 -4.81 13.76 -17.40
C THR A 111 -5.64 14.97 -16.98
N VAL A 112 -6.66 14.70 -16.17
CA VAL A 112 -7.50 15.72 -15.56
C VAL A 112 -7.13 15.85 -14.10
N ARG A 113 -6.77 17.05 -13.69
CA ARG A 113 -6.59 17.42 -12.29
C ARG A 113 -7.92 17.83 -11.70
N VAL A 114 -8.22 17.26 -10.55
CA VAL A 114 -9.33 17.63 -9.69
C VAL A 114 -8.79 18.20 -8.39
N GLU A 115 -9.19 19.43 -8.07
CA GLU A 115 -8.82 20.10 -6.82
C GLU A 115 -10.07 20.24 -5.95
N THR A 116 -10.01 19.69 -4.73
CA THR A 116 -11.06 19.82 -3.71
C THR A 116 -10.43 20.03 -2.33
N ASN A 117 -11.23 20.47 -1.36
CA ASN A 117 -10.80 20.72 0.01
C ASN A 117 -11.84 20.16 0.99
N ILE A 118 -11.37 19.61 2.10
CA ILE A 118 -12.21 19.19 3.22
C ILE A 118 -11.86 20.08 4.41
N GLU A 119 -12.86 20.81 4.89
CA GLU A 119 -12.78 21.57 6.15
C GLU A 119 -13.60 20.79 7.19
N SER A 120 -12.92 20.24 8.19
CA SER A 120 -13.53 19.49 9.27
C SER A 120 -13.15 20.07 10.63
N PRO A 121 -13.83 19.69 11.72
CA PRO A 121 -13.42 20.06 13.07
C PRO A 121 -11.99 19.63 13.43
N MET A 122 -11.45 18.62 12.74
CA MET A 122 -10.08 18.13 12.93
C MET A 122 -9.03 18.96 12.19
N GLY A 123 -9.43 19.76 11.20
CA GLY A 123 -8.56 20.66 10.43
C GLY A 123 -8.93 20.75 8.94
N GLU A 124 -7.95 21.17 8.14
CA GLU A 124 -8.08 21.30 6.69
C GLU A 124 -7.26 20.22 5.97
N VAL A 125 -7.87 19.57 4.98
CA VAL A 125 -7.19 18.65 4.06
C VAL A 125 -7.46 19.08 2.62
N ALA A 126 -6.44 19.58 1.94
CA ALA A 126 -6.53 19.90 0.52
C ALA A 126 -6.10 18.71 -0.35
N LEU A 127 -6.91 18.40 -1.36
CA LEU A 127 -6.74 17.25 -2.24
C LEU A 127 -6.57 17.73 -3.68
N LEU A 128 -5.45 17.34 -4.29
CA LEU A 128 -5.19 17.53 -5.71
C LEU A 128 -4.92 16.16 -6.33
N TYR A 129 -5.91 15.61 -7.03
CA TYR A 129 -5.76 14.31 -7.66
C TYR A 129 -5.78 14.43 -9.18
N ASP A 130 -4.71 13.92 -9.79
CA ASP A 130 -4.57 13.75 -11.23
C ASP A 130 -5.14 12.39 -11.61
N VAL A 131 -6.14 12.39 -12.50
CA VAL A 131 -6.74 11.18 -13.06
C VAL A 131 -6.31 11.07 -14.52
N SER A 132 -5.51 10.05 -14.80
CA SER A 132 -4.98 9.79 -16.14
C SER A 132 -5.76 8.67 -16.80
N PHE A 133 -6.26 8.98 -17.99
CA PHE A 133 -6.96 8.07 -18.89
C PHE A 133 -6.11 7.82 -20.13
N ASP A 134 -6.16 6.60 -20.65
CA ASP A 134 -5.51 6.19 -21.89
C ASP A 134 -6.27 5.02 -22.55
N ASN A 135 -5.65 4.32 -23.50
CA ASN A 135 -6.23 3.20 -24.22
C ASN A 135 -6.09 1.83 -23.51
N THR A 136 -5.82 1.81 -22.20
CA THR A 136 -5.77 0.59 -21.38
C THR A 136 -7.04 0.45 -20.53
N PRO A 137 -7.33 -0.71 -19.91
CA PRO A 137 -8.46 -0.84 -18.97
C PRO A 137 -8.21 -0.14 -17.62
N LEU A 138 -7.08 0.54 -17.46
CA LEU A 138 -6.69 1.19 -16.21
C LEU A 138 -7.08 2.66 -16.20
N ILE A 139 -7.59 3.11 -15.05
CA ILE A 139 -7.74 4.52 -14.70
C ILE A 139 -6.75 4.81 -13.59
N ARG A 140 -5.76 5.67 -13.84
CA ARG A 140 -4.65 5.88 -12.91
C ARG A 140 -4.85 7.16 -12.11
N TYR A 141 -4.63 7.07 -10.81
CA TYR A 141 -4.73 8.18 -9.88
C TYR A 141 -3.36 8.50 -9.32
N ARG A 142 -3.03 9.79 -9.29
CA ARG A 142 -1.98 10.34 -8.44
C ARG A 142 -2.61 11.42 -7.56
N ILE A 143 -2.67 11.17 -6.27
CA ILE A 143 -3.28 12.05 -5.28
C ILE A 143 -2.18 12.73 -4.49
N LYS A 144 -2.18 14.07 -4.52
CA LYS A 144 -1.44 14.89 -3.59
C LYS A 144 -2.38 15.34 -2.48
N ILE A 145 -2.05 14.97 -1.25
CA ILE A 145 -2.76 15.36 -0.03
C ILE A 145 -1.90 16.40 0.68
N LEU A 146 -2.44 17.58 0.94
CA LEU A 146 -1.85 18.55 1.85
C LEU A 146 -2.58 18.44 3.17
N ASN A 147 -2.00 17.70 4.11
CA ASN A 147 -2.58 17.44 5.41
C ASN A 147 -2.20 18.54 6.41
N ARG A 148 -3.21 19.25 6.94
CA ARG A 148 -3.10 20.17 8.07
C ARG A 148 -4.03 19.78 9.23
N SER A 149 -4.64 18.60 9.14
CA SER A 149 -5.53 18.02 10.15
C SER A 149 -4.78 17.04 11.04
N LYS A 150 -5.29 16.85 12.26
CA LYS A 150 -4.73 15.91 13.26
C LYS A 150 -5.82 14.97 13.74
N ASN A 151 -5.44 13.78 14.23
CA ASN A 151 -6.37 12.82 14.85
C ASN A 151 -7.56 12.52 13.93
N HIS A 152 -7.24 12.19 12.68
CA HIS A 152 -8.24 12.00 11.64
C HIS A 152 -7.79 10.92 10.65
N ARG A 153 -8.75 10.41 9.90
CA ARG A 153 -8.57 9.39 8.88
C ARG A 153 -9.31 9.82 7.62
N LEU A 154 -8.60 9.79 6.50
CA LEU A 154 -9.12 10.14 5.19
C LEU A 154 -9.29 8.90 4.31
N ASP A 155 -10.54 8.65 3.94
CA ASP A 155 -10.91 7.58 3.03
C ASP A 155 -11.28 8.15 1.65
N MET A 156 -10.94 7.42 0.60
CA MET A 156 -11.55 7.56 -0.71
C MET A 156 -12.58 6.44 -0.90
N VAL A 157 -13.83 6.83 -1.12
CA VAL A 157 -14.94 5.88 -1.21
C VAL A 157 -15.27 5.59 -2.67
N PHE A 158 -15.43 4.31 -2.99
CA PHE A 158 -15.84 3.79 -4.29
C PHE A 158 -17.19 3.10 -4.14
N SER A 159 -18.02 3.15 -5.20
CA SER A 159 -19.26 2.36 -5.27
C SER A 159 -19.26 1.55 -6.56
N PRO A 160 -18.59 0.40 -6.57
CA PRO A 160 -18.67 -0.54 -7.68
C PRO A 160 -20.10 -1.09 -7.80
N ASP A 161 -20.64 -1.14 -9.01
CA ASP A 161 -21.90 -1.81 -9.30
C ASP A 161 -21.67 -3.32 -9.41
N MET A 162 -21.58 -3.97 -8.26
CA MET A 162 -21.32 -5.41 -8.11
C MET A 162 -22.46 -6.06 -7.32
N LYS A 163 -22.68 -7.36 -7.52
CA LYS A 163 -23.71 -8.10 -6.76
C LYS A 163 -23.40 -8.10 -5.26
N SER A 164 -24.44 -8.29 -4.43
CA SER A 164 -24.26 -8.26 -2.98
C SER A 164 -23.39 -9.44 -2.50
N GLU A 165 -23.51 -10.58 -3.17
CA GLU A 165 -22.77 -11.84 -2.95
C GLU A 165 -21.39 -11.90 -3.61
N ARG A 166 -20.88 -10.77 -4.14
CA ARG A 166 -19.54 -10.67 -4.73
C ARG A 166 -18.46 -11.21 -3.79
N GLU A 167 -17.41 -11.80 -4.36
CA GLU A 167 -16.20 -12.15 -3.63
C GLU A 167 -15.33 -10.91 -3.41
N ILE A 168 -14.70 -10.83 -2.24
CA ILE A 168 -13.70 -9.83 -1.89
C ILE A 168 -12.35 -10.53 -1.87
N ILE A 169 -11.51 -10.25 -2.87
CA ILE A 169 -10.22 -10.90 -3.07
C ILE A 169 -9.12 -9.87 -2.87
N SER A 170 -8.19 -10.14 -1.97
CA SER A 170 -7.01 -9.30 -1.77
C SER A 170 -5.74 -10.09 -2.04
N HIS A 171 -4.75 -9.44 -2.65
CA HIS A 171 -3.42 -10.00 -2.76
C HIS A 171 -2.71 -9.96 -1.40
N MET A 172 -2.19 -11.09 -0.94
CA MET A 172 -1.29 -11.22 0.21
C MET A 172 -0.04 -12.01 -0.21
N PRO A 173 1.05 -12.04 0.58
CA PRO A 173 2.25 -12.79 0.21
C PRO A 173 1.93 -14.24 -0.17
N PHE A 174 2.09 -14.57 -1.45
CA PHE A 174 1.85 -15.89 -2.05
C PHE A 174 0.39 -16.39 -2.00
N GLU A 175 -0.60 -15.51 -1.84
CA GLU A 175 -2.01 -15.92 -1.78
C GLU A 175 -2.95 -14.83 -2.28
N TYR A 176 -4.04 -15.24 -2.94
CA TYR A 176 -5.20 -14.39 -3.21
C TYR A 176 -6.29 -14.71 -2.19
N ILE A 177 -6.26 -14.00 -1.06
CA ILE A 177 -7.11 -14.30 0.09
C ILE A 177 -8.53 -13.79 -0.14
N ARG A 178 -9.52 -14.62 0.20
CA ARG A 178 -10.93 -14.23 0.32
C ARG A 178 -11.17 -13.63 1.69
N ARG A 179 -11.77 -12.44 1.74
CA ARG A 179 -12.09 -11.77 3.00
C ARG A 179 -13.59 -11.55 3.17
N PRO A 180 -14.12 -11.63 4.40
CA PRO A 180 -15.47 -11.15 4.70
C PRO A 180 -15.50 -9.62 4.67
N GLU A 181 -16.70 -9.04 4.79
CA GLU A 181 -16.86 -7.58 4.99
C GLU A 181 -16.35 -7.13 6.37
N PHE A 182 -16.46 -7.97 7.40
CA PHE A 182 -15.95 -7.72 8.75
C PHE A 182 -15.68 -9.03 9.50
N ILE A 183 -14.87 -8.96 10.56
CA ILE A 183 -14.71 -10.01 11.57
C ILE A 183 -15.36 -9.55 12.88
N ASP A 184 -16.11 -10.42 13.55
CA ASP A 184 -16.71 -10.13 14.86
C ASP A 184 -15.82 -10.66 15.99
N ASN A 185 -15.12 -9.73 16.65
CA ASN A 185 -14.21 -9.98 17.78
C ASN A 185 -14.90 -9.87 19.15
N SER A 186 -16.24 -9.71 19.22
CA SER A 186 -17.00 -9.50 20.48
C SER A 186 -17.06 -10.68 21.45
N ARG A 187 -16.34 -11.78 21.17
CA ARG A 187 -16.28 -12.94 22.07
C ARG A 187 -15.68 -12.57 23.43
N SER A 188 -16.44 -12.70 24.50
CA SER A 188 -15.95 -12.42 25.86
C SER A 188 -14.76 -13.32 26.24
N ILE A 189 -13.79 -12.76 26.96
CA ILE A 189 -12.71 -13.52 27.60
C ILE A 189 -13.28 -14.09 28.90
N PRO A 190 -13.31 -15.42 29.11
CA PRO A 190 -13.67 -15.96 30.41
C PRO A 190 -12.75 -15.38 31.49
N GLU A 191 -13.32 -14.94 32.62
CA GLU A 191 -12.59 -14.23 33.69
C GLU A 191 -11.32 -14.97 34.16
N LYS A 192 -11.33 -16.30 34.15
CA LYS A 192 -10.15 -17.13 34.49
C LYS A 192 -8.96 -16.93 33.55
N PHE A 193 -9.19 -16.49 32.32
CA PHE A 193 -8.18 -16.27 31.29
C PHE A 193 -7.77 -14.80 31.14
N SER A 194 -8.53 -13.85 31.70
CA SER A 194 -8.19 -12.41 31.61
C SER A 194 -6.82 -12.06 32.19
N ARG A 195 -6.29 -12.92 33.08
CA ARG A 195 -4.94 -12.79 33.67
C ARG A 195 -3.80 -13.32 32.80
N ILE A 196 -4.12 -14.09 31.75
CA ILE A 196 -3.17 -14.71 30.83
C ILE A 196 -3.14 -13.94 29.49
N PHE A 197 -4.27 -13.34 29.12
CA PHE A 197 -4.35 -12.41 28.00
C PHE A 197 -3.82 -11.04 28.42
N ILE A 198 -2.51 -10.84 28.26
CA ILE A 198 -1.81 -9.59 28.60
C ILE A 198 -1.73 -8.64 27.39
N GLY A 199 -1.95 -9.13 26.17
CA GLY A 199 -1.83 -8.36 24.94
C GLY A 199 -3.11 -7.62 24.55
N ALA A 200 -2.94 -6.56 23.75
CA ALA A 200 -4.05 -5.88 23.10
C ALA A 200 -4.94 -6.85 22.32
N ARG A 201 -6.25 -6.63 22.42
CA ARG A 201 -7.24 -7.38 21.68
C ARG A 201 -8.33 -6.44 21.19
N GLU A 202 -8.54 -6.42 19.88
CA GLU A 202 -9.64 -5.73 19.24
C GLU A 202 -11.00 -6.19 19.77
N TRP A 203 -11.94 -5.25 19.83
CA TRP A 203 -13.27 -5.46 20.35
C TRP A 203 -14.33 -5.00 19.35
N GLY A 204 -15.44 -5.76 19.26
CA GLY A 204 -16.54 -5.46 18.36
C GLY A 204 -16.30 -5.97 16.94
N LYS A 205 -16.87 -5.27 15.95
CA LYS A 205 -16.71 -5.61 14.53
C LYS A 205 -15.49 -4.87 13.97
N ASP A 206 -14.56 -5.63 13.43
CA ASP A 206 -13.41 -5.12 12.72
C ASP A 206 -13.65 -5.17 11.21
N TYR A 207 -13.54 -4.02 10.57
CA TYR A 207 -13.74 -3.82 9.13
C TYR A 207 -12.42 -3.57 8.40
N GLU A 208 -11.33 -3.31 9.13
CA GLU A 208 -10.06 -2.87 8.58
C GLU A 208 -9.24 -4.10 8.16
N PHE A 209 -8.98 -4.23 6.87
CA PHE A 209 -8.22 -5.35 6.34
C PHE A 209 -7.01 -4.89 5.54
N PRO A 210 -5.88 -5.63 5.60
CA PRO A 210 -4.74 -5.31 4.79
C PRO A 210 -4.94 -5.74 3.34
N MET A 211 -4.31 -4.99 2.43
CA MET A 211 -4.18 -5.33 1.01
C MET A 211 -2.74 -5.22 0.50
N GLY A 212 -2.37 -6.13 -0.40
CA GLY A 212 -1.07 -6.16 -1.07
C GLY A 212 -1.05 -5.35 -2.35
N ASP A 213 -0.93 -6.04 -3.49
CA ASP A 213 -0.80 -5.43 -4.82
C ASP A 213 -2.13 -5.20 -5.53
N PHE A 214 -3.21 -5.80 -5.01
CA PHE A 214 -4.57 -5.47 -5.41
C PHE A 214 -5.60 -5.79 -4.31
N LEU A 215 -6.76 -5.16 -4.46
CA LEU A 215 -8.03 -5.55 -3.87
C LEU A 215 -9.08 -5.57 -4.98
N ALA A 216 -9.83 -6.67 -5.11
CA ALA A 216 -10.83 -6.86 -6.15
C ALA A 216 -12.18 -7.27 -5.55
N PHE A 217 -13.25 -6.64 -6.04
CA PHE A 217 -14.58 -7.22 -5.99
C PHE A 217 -14.76 -8.06 -7.25
N VAL A 218 -15.23 -9.29 -7.10
CA VAL A 218 -15.38 -10.25 -8.19
C VAL A 218 -16.77 -10.86 -8.14
N ASP A 219 -17.49 -10.88 -9.26
CA ASP A 219 -18.73 -11.65 -9.42
C ASP A 219 -18.67 -12.50 -10.69
N GLU A 220 -19.82 -12.93 -11.21
CA GLU A 220 -19.84 -13.77 -12.41
C GLU A 220 -19.50 -12.98 -13.67
N GLU A 221 -19.86 -11.69 -13.72
CA GLU A 221 -19.66 -10.85 -14.90
C GLU A 221 -18.23 -10.31 -14.99
N GLY A 222 -17.55 -10.04 -13.88
CA GLY A 222 -16.16 -9.58 -13.92
C GLY A 222 -15.59 -9.08 -12.60
N SER A 223 -14.66 -8.14 -12.71
CA SER A 223 -13.95 -7.55 -11.58
C SER A 223 -13.95 -6.03 -11.61
N PHE A 224 -14.10 -5.43 -10.43
CA PHE A 224 -13.65 -4.08 -10.12
C PHE A 224 -12.47 -4.19 -9.16
N ALA A 225 -11.30 -3.64 -9.50
CA ALA A 225 -10.13 -3.76 -8.65
C ALA A 225 -9.36 -2.45 -8.46
N VAL A 226 -8.76 -2.31 -7.28
CA VAL A 226 -7.81 -1.26 -6.93
C VAL A 226 -6.41 -1.89 -6.93
N PHE A 227 -5.48 -1.30 -7.68
CA PHE A 227 -4.06 -1.64 -7.67
C PHE A 227 -3.28 -0.54 -6.93
N PRO A 228 -3.02 -0.68 -5.62
CA PRO A 228 -2.35 0.35 -4.84
C PRO A 228 -0.84 0.37 -5.03
N LYS A 229 -0.21 1.54 -4.90
CA LYS A 229 1.24 1.69 -4.66
C LYS A 229 1.47 2.27 -3.27
N GLY A 230 1.69 1.39 -2.30
CA GLY A 230 2.00 1.76 -0.91
C GLY A 230 0.79 1.91 0.02
N ILE A 231 -0.44 1.94 -0.51
CA ILE A 231 -1.65 1.86 0.32
C ILE A 231 -1.87 0.41 0.73
N LYS A 232 -2.11 0.17 2.02
CA LYS A 232 -2.19 -1.19 2.57
C LYS A 232 -3.46 -1.50 3.32
N GLU A 233 -4.42 -0.58 3.39
CA GLU A 233 -5.60 -0.75 4.24
C GLU A 233 -6.89 -0.37 3.50
N TYR A 234 -7.95 -1.12 3.76
CA TYR A 234 -9.27 -0.86 3.21
C TYR A 234 -10.37 -1.29 4.19
N GLU A 235 -11.57 -0.74 4.00
CA GLU A 235 -12.81 -1.17 4.65
C GLU A 235 -13.90 -1.43 3.61
N ILE A 236 -14.90 -2.24 3.98
CA ILE A 236 -16.08 -2.49 3.17
C ILE A 236 -17.33 -2.24 4.01
N HIS A 237 -18.21 -1.37 3.50
CA HIS A 237 -19.48 -1.04 4.13
C HIS A 237 -20.63 -1.31 3.15
N GLY A 238 -21.20 -2.51 3.24
CA GLY A 238 -22.19 -2.98 2.27
C GLY A 238 -21.59 -3.05 0.87
N LYS A 239 -22.04 -2.18 -0.04
CA LYS A 239 -21.52 -2.12 -1.43
C LYS A 239 -20.33 -1.18 -1.62
N ASP A 240 -20.09 -0.28 -0.67
CA ASP A 240 -19.06 0.74 -0.82
C ASP A 240 -17.70 0.18 -0.36
N LEU A 241 -16.67 0.46 -1.15
CA LEU A 241 -15.28 0.18 -0.83
C LEU A 241 -14.63 1.47 -0.33
N HIS A 242 -13.99 1.42 0.83
CA HIS A 242 -13.22 2.53 1.39
C HIS A 242 -11.74 2.20 1.28
N VAL A 243 -10.99 2.96 0.50
CA VAL A 243 -9.52 2.88 0.49
C VAL A 243 -8.97 3.98 1.38
N ILE A 244 -8.13 3.60 2.33
CA ILE A 244 -7.70 4.47 3.41
C ILE A 244 -6.42 5.15 2.97
N LEU A 245 -6.51 6.43 2.63
CA LEU A 245 -5.42 7.18 2.03
C LEU A 245 -4.45 7.70 3.08
N LEU A 246 -4.96 8.09 4.24
CA LEU A 246 -4.19 8.67 5.32
C LEU A 246 -4.86 8.37 6.66
N ARG A 247 -4.05 8.01 7.64
CA ARG A 247 -4.43 7.98 9.05
C ARG A 247 -3.41 8.80 9.85
N SER A 248 -3.90 9.74 10.64
CA SER A 248 -3.09 10.73 11.37
C SER A 248 -3.40 10.60 12.85
N VAL A 249 -2.43 10.14 13.63
CA VAL A 249 -2.53 9.93 15.09
C VAL A 249 -1.31 10.49 15.78
N GLY A 250 -1.39 10.73 17.09
CA GLY A 250 -0.29 11.34 17.85
C GLY A 250 0.45 10.42 18.81
N TRP A 251 0.10 9.13 18.86
CA TRP A 251 0.53 8.25 19.94
C TRP A 251 0.82 6.85 19.42
N VAL A 252 1.91 6.24 19.90
CA VAL A 252 2.23 4.83 19.62
C VAL A 252 1.13 3.92 20.14
N SER A 253 0.81 4.05 21.43
CA SER A 253 -0.25 3.30 22.07
C SER A 253 -0.91 4.19 23.12
N LYS A 254 -2.24 4.29 23.08
CA LYS A 254 -3.03 4.93 24.14
C LYS A 254 -3.61 3.87 25.07
N ALA A 255 -3.80 4.25 26.33
CA ALA A 255 -4.66 3.49 27.22
C ALA A 255 -6.13 3.73 26.83
N ASP A 256 -6.98 2.72 27.03
CA ASP A 256 -8.44 2.85 27.02
C ASP A 256 -9.06 3.41 25.72
N ILE A 257 -8.61 2.95 24.55
CA ILE A 257 -9.31 3.23 23.29
C ILE A 257 -10.51 2.29 23.10
N GLU A 258 -11.57 2.75 22.45
CA GLU A 258 -12.84 2.02 22.37
C GLU A 258 -12.73 0.72 21.55
N SER A 259 -11.85 0.71 20.55
CA SER A 259 -11.68 -0.40 19.62
C SER A 259 -10.87 -1.57 20.15
N ARG A 260 -10.21 -1.47 21.31
CA ARG A 260 -9.44 -2.58 21.89
C ARG A 260 -9.39 -2.60 23.40
N THR A 261 -9.17 -3.79 23.95
CA THR A 261 -8.86 -4.02 25.36
C THR A 261 -7.36 -4.28 25.54
N GLY A 262 -6.77 -3.86 26.66
CA GLY A 262 -5.34 -4.01 26.94
C GLY A 262 -4.47 -2.94 26.25
N ASP A 263 -3.14 -3.06 26.36
CA ASP A 263 -2.15 -2.15 25.74
C ASP A 263 -1.47 -2.83 24.55
N ALA A 264 -1.35 -2.12 23.43
CA ALA A 264 -0.73 -2.64 22.20
C ALA A 264 0.77 -2.35 22.16
N GLY A 265 1.20 -1.29 22.83
CA GLY A 265 2.58 -0.84 22.83
C GLY A 265 2.90 0.11 23.98
N PRO A 266 4.06 0.76 23.95
CA PRO A 266 4.47 1.72 24.97
C PRO A 266 3.66 3.03 24.88
N PHE A 267 3.40 3.65 26.03
CA PHE A 267 2.73 4.95 26.11
C PHE A 267 3.68 6.08 25.70
N MET A 268 3.72 6.38 24.40
CA MET A 268 4.62 7.39 23.83
C MET A 268 3.89 8.32 22.86
N TYR A 269 4.25 9.60 22.93
CA TYR A 269 3.78 10.65 22.03
C TYR A 269 4.65 10.72 20.78
N THR A 270 4.03 10.57 19.63
CA THR A 270 4.65 10.55 18.29
C THR A 270 3.99 11.61 17.41
N PRO A 271 4.37 12.89 17.54
CA PRO A 271 3.72 13.97 16.80
C PRO A 271 3.81 13.76 15.28
N ASP A 272 4.93 13.26 14.77
CA ASP A 272 5.12 13.05 13.34
C ASP A 272 4.20 11.98 12.73
N ALA A 273 3.60 11.10 13.55
CA ALA A 273 2.56 10.17 13.11
C ALA A 273 1.25 10.87 12.69
N GLN A 274 1.12 12.18 12.97
CA GLN A 274 0.04 13.01 12.43
C GLN A 274 0.19 13.27 10.94
N CYS A 275 1.34 12.94 10.34
CA CYS A 275 1.59 13.09 8.91
C CYS A 275 1.30 14.50 8.38
N ILE A 276 1.63 15.54 9.15
CA ILE A 276 1.41 16.95 8.75
C ILE A 276 2.37 17.30 7.61
N GLY A 277 1.84 17.76 6.47
CA GLY A 277 2.64 18.08 5.29
C GLY A 277 2.03 17.56 3.99
N GLU A 278 2.87 17.22 3.02
CA GLU A 278 2.45 16.73 1.70
C GLU A 278 2.62 15.21 1.60
N LEU A 279 1.56 14.49 1.24
CA LEU A 279 1.61 13.08 0.86
C LEU A 279 1.31 12.91 -0.63
N ASN A 280 2.04 12.03 -1.30
CA ASN A 280 1.77 11.64 -2.69
C ASN A 280 1.45 10.15 -2.73
N ILE A 281 0.25 9.83 -3.23
CA ILE A 281 -0.30 8.48 -3.28
C ILE A 281 -0.63 8.14 -4.73
N GLU A 282 -0.32 6.90 -5.12
CA GLU A 282 -0.61 6.40 -6.46
C GLU A 282 -1.38 5.07 -6.38
N PHE A 283 -2.40 4.94 -7.21
CA PHE A 283 -3.07 3.66 -7.46
C PHE A 283 -3.74 3.67 -8.83
N ALA A 284 -4.20 2.51 -9.29
CA ALA A 284 -5.03 2.39 -10.48
C ALA A 284 -6.33 1.66 -10.16
N ILE A 285 -7.36 1.95 -10.94
CA ILE A 285 -8.61 1.20 -10.97
C ILE A 285 -8.62 0.36 -12.25
N TYR A 286 -8.93 -0.92 -12.10
CA TYR A 286 -9.21 -1.85 -13.17
C TYR A 286 -10.70 -2.18 -13.20
N VAL A 287 -11.28 -2.21 -14.40
CA VAL A 287 -12.63 -2.72 -14.67
C VAL A 287 -12.57 -3.66 -15.87
N GLY A 288 -13.30 -4.77 -15.81
CA GLY A 288 -13.43 -5.70 -16.93
C GLY A 288 -13.89 -7.10 -16.53
N GLU A 289 -14.11 -7.95 -17.52
CA GLU A 289 -14.55 -9.35 -17.35
C GLU A 289 -13.50 -10.25 -16.66
N ALA A 290 -12.21 -9.93 -16.78
CA ALA A 290 -11.14 -10.78 -16.26
C ALA A 290 -11.13 -10.80 -14.73
N LYS A 291 -10.97 -11.99 -14.17
CA LYS A 291 -10.88 -12.26 -12.73
C LYS A 291 -9.43 -12.31 -12.27
N PRO A 292 -9.14 -12.19 -10.96
CA PRO A 292 -7.76 -12.15 -10.48
C PRO A 292 -6.87 -13.31 -10.93
N TRP A 293 -7.44 -14.52 -11.03
CA TRP A 293 -6.73 -15.72 -11.48
C TRP A 293 -6.59 -15.84 -13.01
N ASP A 294 -7.13 -14.89 -13.78
CA ASP A 294 -6.97 -14.84 -15.23
C ASP A 294 -5.67 -14.12 -15.62
N LYS A 295 -5.08 -14.53 -16.74
CA LYS A 295 -3.83 -13.97 -17.25
C LYS A 295 -3.94 -12.47 -17.53
N GLU A 296 -5.07 -12.03 -18.09
CA GLU A 296 -5.26 -10.63 -18.47
C GLU A 296 -5.26 -9.70 -17.26
N PHE A 297 -5.96 -10.06 -16.18
CA PHE A 297 -5.95 -9.29 -14.94
C PHE A 297 -4.53 -9.17 -14.38
N ARG A 298 -3.81 -10.30 -14.27
CA ARG A 298 -2.42 -10.32 -13.80
C ARG A 298 -1.51 -9.46 -14.66
N TYR A 299 -1.64 -9.54 -15.98
CA TYR A 299 -0.87 -8.72 -16.91
C TYR A 299 -1.05 -7.22 -16.62
N TRP A 300 -2.29 -6.75 -16.47
CA TRP A 300 -2.53 -5.33 -16.19
C TRP A 300 -2.08 -4.91 -14.79
N LYS A 301 -2.26 -5.78 -13.78
CA LYS A 301 -1.70 -5.58 -12.44
C LYS A 301 -0.17 -5.42 -12.51
N ASP A 302 0.51 -6.36 -13.15
CA ASP A 302 1.98 -6.42 -13.20
C ASP A 302 2.57 -5.27 -14.00
N VAL A 303 1.96 -4.89 -15.13
CA VAL A 303 2.36 -3.71 -15.91
C VAL A 303 2.25 -2.43 -15.07
N TYR A 304 1.25 -2.34 -14.18
CA TYR A 304 1.10 -1.18 -13.31
C TYR A 304 2.08 -1.20 -12.12
N GLN A 305 2.21 -2.34 -11.43
CA GLN A 305 3.06 -2.49 -10.26
C GLN A 305 4.55 -2.44 -10.63
N ASN A 306 4.92 -3.16 -11.68
CA ASN A 306 6.29 -3.37 -12.16
C ASN A 306 6.42 -2.91 -13.63
N PRO A 307 6.28 -1.60 -13.91
CA PRO A 307 6.40 -1.10 -15.28
C PRO A 307 7.79 -1.40 -15.85
N PRO A 308 7.91 -1.62 -17.17
CA PRO A 308 9.18 -2.02 -17.76
C PRO A 308 10.25 -0.95 -17.62
N ILE A 309 11.48 -1.41 -17.43
CA ILE A 309 12.66 -0.54 -17.41
C ILE A 309 13.06 -0.25 -18.86
N ILE A 310 13.04 1.03 -19.24
CA ILE A 310 13.43 1.49 -20.57
C ILE A 310 14.81 2.11 -20.46
N ILE A 311 15.74 1.60 -21.26
CA ILE A 311 17.14 2.04 -21.30
C ILE A 311 17.47 2.45 -22.73
N SER A 312 18.06 3.63 -22.91
CA SER A 312 18.65 4.05 -24.17
C SER A 312 20.15 3.83 -24.14
N LYS A 313 20.70 3.33 -25.25
CA LYS A 313 22.13 3.09 -25.45
C LYS A 313 22.52 3.53 -26.86
N SER A 314 23.70 4.15 -26.99
CA SER A 314 24.18 4.70 -28.26
C SER A 314 24.78 3.68 -29.23
N VAL A 315 25.22 2.51 -28.74
CA VAL A 315 25.83 1.44 -29.54
C VAL A 315 25.34 0.07 -29.07
N THR A 316 24.72 -0.68 -29.97
CA THR A 316 24.36 -2.10 -29.79
C THR A 316 25.26 -2.95 -30.71
N ASN A 317 26.19 -3.71 -30.12
CA ASN A 317 27.01 -4.70 -30.86
C ASN A 317 26.51 -6.14 -30.57
N GLY A 318 25.20 -6.34 -30.51
CA GLY A 318 24.60 -7.62 -30.15
C GLY A 318 23.56 -8.06 -31.16
N ASP A 319 23.51 -9.37 -31.42
CA ASP A 319 22.59 -9.99 -32.40
C ASP A 319 21.25 -10.43 -31.79
N VAL A 320 21.00 -10.11 -30.51
CA VAL A 320 19.80 -10.53 -29.78
C VAL A 320 18.84 -9.37 -29.65
N GLU A 321 17.78 -9.40 -30.45
CA GLU A 321 16.71 -8.39 -30.45
C GLU A 321 15.70 -8.64 -29.32
N GLU A 322 15.45 -9.89 -28.94
CA GLU A 322 14.44 -10.26 -27.94
C GLU A 322 14.90 -11.49 -27.17
N TYR A 323 14.64 -11.52 -25.87
CA TYR A 323 14.99 -12.63 -25.00
C TYR A 323 13.98 -12.79 -23.88
N SER A 324 13.59 -14.04 -23.58
CA SER A 324 12.83 -14.41 -22.39
C SER A 324 13.63 -15.41 -21.59
N LEU A 325 13.86 -15.14 -20.31
CA LEU A 325 14.50 -16.10 -19.41
C LEU A 325 13.54 -17.24 -19.03
N PHE A 326 12.27 -16.90 -18.81
CA PHE A 326 11.27 -17.81 -18.27
C PHE A 326 9.86 -17.32 -18.56
N SER A 327 8.98 -18.25 -18.92
CA SER A 327 7.58 -17.98 -19.23
C SER A 327 6.71 -19.10 -18.68
N GLN A 328 5.86 -18.78 -17.70
CA GLN A 328 4.82 -19.66 -17.17
C GLN A 328 3.62 -18.79 -16.83
N GLU A 329 2.58 -18.83 -17.66
CA GLU A 329 1.43 -17.92 -17.56
C GLU A 329 0.51 -18.29 -16.40
N GLU A 330 0.59 -19.55 -15.97
CA GLU A 330 -0.14 -20.16 -14.89
C GLU A 330 0.33 -19.67 -13.52
N LEU A 331 1.57 -19.21 -13.42
CA LEU A 331 2.22 -18.75 -12.20
C LEU A 331 2.19 -17.23 -12.08
N GLU A 332 2.12 -16.75 -10.84
CA GLU A 332 2.56 -15.40 -10.53
C GLU A 332 4.01 -15.46 -10.03
N ILE A 333 4.89 -14.76 -10.74
CA ILE A 333 6.31 -14.70 -10.40
C ILE A 333 6.52 -13.62 -9.35
N THR A 334 7.20 -13.99 -8.27
CA THR A 334 7.42 -13.15 -7.08
C THR A 334 8.88 -12.80 -6.86
N GLY A 335 9.81 -13.55 -7.47
CA GLY A 335 11.23 -13.26 -7.34
C GLY A 335 12.07 -13.90 -8.43
N THR A 336 13.04 -13.15 -8.93
CA THR A 336 14.11 -13.61 -9.79
C THR A 336 15.42 -13.08 -9.24
N LYS A 337 16.37 -13.97 -8.91
CA LYS A 337 17.65 -13.58 -8.31
C LYS A 337 18.77 -14.56 -8.68
N ILE A 338 20.01 -14.18 -8.42
CA ILE A 338 21.13 -15.12 -8.44
C ILE A 338 21.00 -16.10 -7.27
N ALA A 339 21.33 -17.36 -7.49
CA ALA A 339 21.35 -18.38 -6.44
C ALA A 339 22.33 -17.99 -5.31
N GLU A 340 22.04 -18.37 -4.06
CA GLU A 340 22.88 -18.05 -2.89
C GLU A 340 24.28 -18.67 -2.99
N ASP A 341 24.42 -19.81 -3.67
CA ASP A 341 25.70 -20.44 -3.98
C ASP A 341 26.42 -19.81 -5.19
N GLY A 342 25.79 -18.83 -5.84
CA GLY A 342 26.28 -18.18 -7.06
C GLY A 342 26.14 -19.02 -8.33
N ASP A 343 25.68 -20.28 -8.24
CA ASP A 343 25.59 -21.22 -9.35
C ASP A 343 24.18 -21.25 -9.95
N GLY A 344 23.74 -20.11 -10.47
CA GLY A 344 22.61 -20.03 -11.37
C GLY A 344 21.63 -18.93 -11.05
N ILE A 345 20.44 -19.05 -11.63
CA ILE A 345 19.33 -18.11 -11.43
C ILE A 345 18.17 -18.84 -10.78
N ILE A 346 17.63 -18.23 -9.73
CA ILE A 346 16.44 -18.67 -9.01
C ILE A 346 15.24 -17.88 -9.51
N ILE A 347 14.17 -18.60 -9.82
CA ILE A 347 12.87 -18.04 -10.19
C ILE A 347 11.82 -18.64 -9.27
N ARG A 348 11.12 -17.78 -8.53
CA ARG A 348 10.06 -18.19 -7.60
C ARG A 348 8.72 -17.66 -8.06
N GLY A 349 7.73 -18.53 -8.06
CA GLY A 349 6.35 -18.16 -8.27
C GLY A 349 5.40 -18.99 -7.43
N PHE A 350 4.11 -18.68 -7.52
CA PHE A 350 3.07 -19.48 -6.87
C PHE A 350 1.87 -19.62 -7.80
N ASN A 351 1.01 -20.61 -7.51
CA ASN A 351 -0.28 -20.75 -8.17
C ASN A 351 -1.29 -19.74 -7.57
N PRO A 352 -1.69 -18.68 -8.30
CA PRO A 352 -2.64 -17.69 -7.77
C PRO A 352 -4.09 -18.19 -7.68
N ALA A 353 -4.39 -19.36 -8.24
CA ALA A 353 -5.75 -19.90 -8.24
C ALA A 353 -6.05 -20.72 -6.99
N ASN A 354 -7.33 -20.75 -6.62
CA ASN A 354 -7.84 -21.63 -5.56
C ASN A 354 -8.14 -23.07 -6.03
N PHE A 355 -7.64 -23.44 -7.20
CA PHE A 355 -7.78 -24.77 -7.81
C PHE A 355 -6.44 -25.27 -8.33
N TYR A 356 -6.36 -26.57 -8.62
CA TYR A 356 -5.14 -27.18 -9.13
C TYR A 356 -4.77 -26.67 -10.52
N LYS A 357 -3.48 -26.40 -10.74
CA LYS A 357 -2.93 -26.12 -12.07
C LYS A 357 -1.90 -27.16 -12.46
N ILE A 358 -1.74 -27.39 -13.74
CA ILE A 358 -0.67 -28.21 -14.29
C ILE A 358 0.22 -27.27 -15.09
N ILE A 359 1.51 -27.30 -14.82
CA ILE A 359 2.52 -26.53 -15.56
C ILE A 359 3.57 -27.47 -16.14
N SER A 360 4.16 -27.06 -17.25
CA SER A 360 5.32 -27.75 -17.81
C SER A 360 6.60 -27.23 -17.17
N ILE A 361 7.50 -28.12 -16.78
CA ILE A 361 8.81 -27.74 -16.24
C ILE A 361 9.77 -27.65 -17.43
N PRO A 362 10.39 -26.48 -17.71
CA PRO A 362 11.34 -26.40 -18.81
C PRO A 362 12.57 -27.27 -18.52
N GLU A 363 13.09 -27.98 -19.53
CA GLU A 363 14.08 -29.06 -19.35
C GLU A 363 15.40 -28.60 -18.69
N ASN A 364 15.72 -27.31 -18.77
CA ASN A 364 16.92 -26.69 -18.21
C ASN A 364 16.74 -26.20 -16.76
N PHE A 365 15.56 -26.37 -16.16
CA PHE A 365 15.28 -25.97 -14.79
C PHE A 365 15.13 -27.16 -13.86
N GLU A 366 15.71 -27.04 -12.68
CA GLU A 366 15.50 -27.92 -11.55
C GLU A 366 14.50 -27.31 -10.57
N ILE A 367 13.67 -28.12 -9.91
CA ILE A 367 12.85 -27.65 -8.81
C ILE A 367 13.65 -27.72 -7.50
N VAL A 368 13.62 -26.62 -6.77
CA VAL A 368 14.30 -26.47 -5.47
C VAL A 368 13.32 -25.98 -4.41
N ASN A 369 13.67 -26.17 -3.14
CA ASN A 369 12.90 -25.64 -2.03
C ASN A 369 13.16 -24.13 -1.83
N LEU A 370 12.59 -23.54 -0.78
CA LEU A 370 12.76 -22.10 -0.52
C LEU A 370 14.21 -21.70 -0.18
N LEU A 371 15.02 -22.66 0.29
CA LEU A 371 16.44 -22.54 0.59
C LEU A 371 17.34 -22.93 -0.59
N GLU A 372 16.75 -23.14 -1.78
CA GLU A 372 17.45 -23.46 -3.03
C GLU A 372 18.07 -24.87 -3.08
N GLU A 373 17.66 -25.75 -2.17
CA GLU A 373 18.08 -27.13 -2.15
C GLU A 373 17.19 -27.97 -3.07
N SER A 374 17.80 -28.87 -3.85
CA SER A 374 17.08 -29.79 -4.74
C SER A 374 16.02 -30.59 -4.00
N ILE A 375 14.81 -30.66 -4.56
CA ILE A 375 13.73 -31.51 -4.02
C ILE A 375 13.62 -32.88 -4.72
N GLY A 376 14.51 -33.18 -5.67
CA GLY A 376 14.57 -34.49 -6.33
C GLY A 376 13.44 -34.79 -7.34
N GLU A 377 12.52 -33.87 -7.58
CA GLU A 377 11.45 -34.05 -8.58
C GLU A 377 11.99 -33.86 -10.01
N LYS A 378 11.94 -34.94 -10.80
CA LYS A 378 12.27 -34.95 -12.24
C LYS A 378 11.05 -35.38 -13.05
N GLY A 379 10.03 -34.52 -13.07
CA GLY A 379 8.88 -34.64 -13.97
C GLY A 379 8.99 -33.65 -15.13
N LYS A 380 8.30 -33.90 -16.26
CA LYS A 380 8.09 -32.86 -17.30
C LYS A 380 6.92 -31.94 -16.96
N GLU A 381 6.04 -32.37 -16.07
CA GLU A 381 4.88 -31.63 -15.62
C GLU A 381 4.81 -31.61 -14.09
N LEU A 382 4.35 -30.49 -13.54
CA LEU A 382 4.11 -30.30 -12.12
C LEU A 382 2.64 -29.97 -11.89
N LYS A 383 1.97 -30.74 -11.03
CA LYS A 383 0.60 -30.47 -10.59
C LYS A 383 0.63 -29.64 -9.31
N LEU A 384 0.37 -28.34 -9.45
CA LEU A 384 0.34 -27.39 -8.36
C LEU A 384 -1.01 -27.40 -7.65
N LYS A 385 -0.98 -27.51 -6.33
CA LYS A 385 -2.12 -27.25 -5.44
C LYS A 385 -2.50 -25.77 -5.48
N PRO A 386 -3.72 -25.42 -5.01
CA PRO A 386 -4.07 -24.03 -4.73
C PRO A 386 -2.98 -23.34 -3.90
N PHE A 387 -2.51 -22.17 -4.36
CA PHE A 387 -1.53 -21.32 -3.66
C PHE A 387 -0.16 -21.97 -3.41
N GLU A 388 0.15 -23.08 -4.09
CA GLU A 388 1.45 -23.73 -3.95
C GLU A 388 2.56 -22.86 -4.51
N ILE A 389 3.60 -22.65 -3.71
CA ILE A 389 4.83 -21.95 -4.08
C ILE A 389 5.75 -22.96 -4.75
N VAL A 390 6.30 -22.58 -5.90
CA VAL A 390 7.31 -23.36 -6.63
C VAL A 390 8.53 -22.49 -6.89
N THR A 391 9.72 -23.07 -6.71
CA THR A 391 10.99 -22.40 -6.98
C THR A 391 11.78 -23.22 -7.99
N PHE A 392 12.25 -22.57 -9.04
CA PHE A 392 13.06 -23.15 -10.09
C PHE A 392 14.49 -22.62 -10.01
N LYS A 393 15.47 -23.47 -10.27
CA LYS A 393 16.88 -23.12 -10.44
C LYS A 393 17.32 -23.43 -11.87
N LEU A 394 17.86 -22.43 -12.55
CA LEU A 394 18.58 -22.57 -13.81
C LEU A 394 20.08 -22.53 -13.53
N GLY A 395 20.76 -23.67 -13.59
CA GLY A 395 22.21 -23.75 -13.34
C GLY A 395 23.04 -23.00 -14.40
N VAL A 396 24.22 -22.50 -14.02
CA VAL A 396 25.08 -21.68 -14.90
C VAL A 396 25.50 -22.44 -16.16
N SER A 397 25.64 -23.77 -16.09
CA SER A 397 25.94 -24.62 -17.25
C SER A 397 24.93 -24.50 -18.39
N HIS A 398 23.70 -24.07 -18.09
CA HIS A 398 22.65 -23.87 -19.08
C HIS A 398 22.53 -22.41 -19.55
N ILE A 399 23.32 -21.49 -18.98
CA ILE A 399 23.36 -20.07 -19.32
C ILE A 399 24.38 -19.79 -20.44
N THR A 400 25.08 -20.81 -20.97
CA THR A 400 26.10 -20.63 -22.01
C THR A 400 25.51 -20.15 -23.33
N TYR A 401 25.41 -18.84 -23.51
CA TYR A 401 25.49 -18.22 -24.83
C TYR A 401 26.92 -18.41 -25.33
N LYS A 402 27.09 -19.07 -26.49
CA LYS A 402 28.36 -19.06 -27.22
C LYS A 402 28.74 -17.59 -27.43
N ASN A 403 29.83 -17.13 -26.80
CA ASN A 403 30.28 -15.73 -26.63
C ASN A 403 29.92 -15.04 -25.30
N THR A 404 29.88 -15.77 -24.18
CA THR A 404 29.98 -15.13 -22.86
C THR A 404 31.40 -14.56 -22.68
N TYR A 405 31.55 -13.26 -22.91
CA TYR A 405 32.63 -12.50 -22.30
C TYR A 405 32.40 -12.53 -20.79
N LEU A 406 32.97 -13.53 -20.12
CA LEU A 406 33.18 -13.50 -18.68
C LEU A 406 33.90 -12.19 -18.37
N TYR A 407 33.28 -11.39 -17.50
CA TYR A 407 33.77 -10.13 -16.92
C TYR A 407 35.29 -9.97 -17.05
N SER A 408 35.74 -9.22 -18.06
CA SER A 408 37.05 -8.59 -18.00
C SER A 408 36.88 -7.30 -17.22
N ASP A 409 37.78 -7.01 -16.27
CA ASP A 409 37.93 -5.77 -15.48
C ASP A 409 38.02 -4.46 -16.30
N LYS A 410 37.70 -4.49 -17.59
CA LYS A 410 37.44 -3.29 -18.36
C LYS A 410 36.15 -2.68 -17.83
N LYS A 411 36.30 -1.55 -17.12
CA LYS A 411 35.23 -0.54 -16.95
C LYS A 411 34.34 -0.57 -18.19
N LEU A 412 33.12 -1.11 -18.06
CA LEU A 412 32.08 -0.87 -19.04
C LEU A 412 31.83 0.63 -19.02
N ASN A 413 32.53 1.38 -19.88
CA ASN A 413 32.04 2.67 -20.36
C ASN A 413 30.85 2.35 -21.25
N SER A 414 29.74 1.94 -20.65
CA SER A 414 28.46 1.89 -21.34
C SER A 414 27.69 3.12 -20.91
N ASP A 415 27.79 4.18 -21.72
CA ASP A 415 26.89 5.32 -21.62
C ASP A 415 25.48 4.81 -21.96
N PHE A 416 24.70 4.50 -20.93
CA PHE A 416 23.28 4.22 -21.06
C PHE A 416 22.50 5.21 -20.20
N THR A 417 21.31 5.59 -20.68
CA THR A 417 20.40 6.47 -19.96
C THR A 417 19.15 5.69 -19.62
N ILE A 418 18.78 5.66 -18.34
CA ILE A 418 17.48 5.11 -17.92
C ILE A 418 16.41 6.16 -18.23
N ILE A 419 15.47 5.79 -19.10
CA ILE A 419 14.33 6.62 -19.50
C ILE A 419 13.15 6.39 -18.54
N ASN A 420 12.91 5.13 -18.15
CA ASN A 420 11.83 4.72 -17.26
C ASN A 420 12.28 3.52 -16.40
N PRO A 421 11.87 3.39 -15.13
CA PRO A 421 11.18 4.40 -14.33
C PRO A 421 12.11 5.57 -13.95
N LEU A 422 11.51 6.71 -13.62
CA LEU A 422 12.23 7.71 -12.83
C LEU A 422 12.29 7.21 -11.38
N PHE A 423 13.49 6.91 -10.89
CA PHE A 423 13.68 6.53 -9.50
C PHE A 423 13.46 7.75 -8.60
N ASN A 424 12.24 7.92 -8.09
CA ASN A 424 11.89 8.94 -7.11
C ASN A 424 10.93 8.35 -6.08
N TRP A 425 11.33 8.37 -4.81
CA TRP A 425 10.51 7.91 -3.69
C TRP A 425 10.10 9.13 -2.85
N ASN A 426 9.10 9.87 -3.32
CA ASN A 426 8.58 11.05 -2.60
C ASN A 426 7.14 10.80 -2.13
N VAL A 427 6.99 9.90 -1.15
CA VAL A 427 5.68 9.55 -0.57
C VAL A 427 5.21 10.60 0.43
N TYR A 428 6.11 11.13 1.27
CA TYR A 428 5.78 12.11 2.29
C TYR A 428 6.88 13.18 2.40
N SER A 429 6.44 14.43 2.43
CA SER A 429 7.25 15.61 2.73
C SER A 429 6.68 16.30 3.97
N ARG A 430 7.37 16.12 5.10
CA ARG A 430 7.01 16.69 6.41
C ARG A 430 6.99 18.21 6.38
N ASP A 431 5.98 18.81 7.01
CA ASP A 431 6.03 20.25 7.33
C ASP A 431 7.14 20.51 8.35
N LYS A 432 8.20 21.18 7.89
CA LYS A 432 9.38 21.51 8.70
C LYS A 432 9.08 22.46 9.86
N ASN A 433 7.91 23.09 9.91
CA ASN A 433 7.49 23.97 11.01
C ASN A 433 6.64 23.24 12.06
N TYR A 434 6.20 22.01 11.78
CA TYR A 434 5.43 21.24 12.73
C TYR A 434 6.31 20.70 13.87
N ARG A 435 5.84 20.85 15.11
CA ARG A 435 6.60 20.64 16.35
C ARG A 435 5.85 19.76 17.37
N GLY A 436 4.75 19.15 16.95
CA GLY A 436 3.82 18.48 17.86
C GLY A 436 2.87 19.45 18.54
N ASP A 437 2.02 18.92 19.42
CA ASP A 437 1.01 19.65 20.16
C ASP A 437 1.48 19.92 21.60
N GLU A 438 1.49 21.20 21.98
CA GLU A 438 1.87 21.60 23.33
C GLU A 438 0.95 20.99 24.39
N LYS A 439 -0.34 20.77 24.06
CA LYS A 439 -1.31 20.16 24.98
C LYS A 439 -0.96 18.71 25.29
N ASP A 440 -0.52 17.95 24.29
CA ASP A 440 -0.13 16.55 24.45
C ASP A 440 1.16 16.44 25.28
N LEU A 441 2.12 17.35 25.07
CA LEU A 441 3.35 17.42 25.86
C LEU A 441 3.07 17.78 27.33
N LEU A 442 2.20 18.76 27.57
CA LEU A 442 1.75 19.13 28.92
C LEU A 442 1.00 17.97 29.59
N PHE A 443 0.14 17.27 28.86
CA PHE A 443 -0.54 16.08 29.34
C PHE A 443 0.44 14.97 29.73
N LEU A 444 1.47 14.73 28.92
CA LEU A 444 2.51 13.74 29.17
C LEU A 444 3.32 14.08 30.44
N GLU A 445 3.71 15.35 30.62
CA GLU A 445 4.44 15.81 31.80
C GLU A 445 3.59 15.70 33.07
N LYS A 446 2.31 16.09 33.00
CA LYS A 446 1.37 15.92 34.12
C LYS A 446 1.20 14.45 34.49
N THR A 447 1.05 13.58 33.49
CA THR A 447 0.92 12.12 33.69
C THR A 447 2.17 11.55 34.36
N ARG A 448 3.36 11.95 33.91
CA ARG A 448 4.64 11.55 34.51
C ARG A 448 4.75 11.95 35.99
N VAL A 449 4.34 13.17 36.35
CA VAL A 449 4.35 13.66 37.74
C VAL A 449 3.38 12.85 38.60
N ASN A 450 2.14 12.66 38.13
CA ASN A 450 1.12 11.89 38.84
C ASN A 450 1.56 10.43 39.09
N LEU A 451 2.09 9.76 38.05
CA LEU A 451 2.59 8.39 38.17
C LEU A 451 3.68 8.27 39.23
N LYS A 452 4.59 9.25 39.30
CA LYS A 452 5.66 9.27 40.32
C LYS A 452 5.09 9.31 41.74
N GLU A 453 4.08 10.12 41.98
CA GLU A 453 3.41 10.21 43.30
C GLU A 453 2.66 8.93 43.64
N GLU A 454 1.94 8.35 42.68
CA GLU A 454 1.23 7.08 42.84
C GLU A 454 2.17 5.92 43.17
N ILE A 455 3.31 5.81 42.47
CA ILE A 455 4.33 4.79 42.73
C ILE A 455 4.85 4.89 44.16
N VAL A 456 5.14 6.09 44.65
CA VAL A 456 5.60 6.31 46.04
C VAL A 456 4.53 5.88 47.04
N LYS A 457 3.27 6.21 46.79
CA LYS A 457 2.14 5.79 47.64
C LYS A 457 2.00 4.26 47.67
N LEU A 458 1.99 3.61 46.51
CA LEU A 458 1.84 2.16 46.40
C LEU A 458 3.01 1.42 47.06
N LYS A 459 4.25 1.92 46.94
CA LYS A 459 5.42 1.33 47.63
C LYS A 459 5.29 1.38 49.15
N ARG A 460 4.69 2.45 49.71
CA ARG A 460 4.38 2.53 51.16
C ARG A 460 3.27 1.57 51.57
N GLU A 461 2.26 1.37 50.72
CA GLU A 461 1.20 0.41 50.99
C GLU A 461 1.68 -1.05 50.88
N LEU A 462 2.61 -1.33 49.96
CA LEU A 462 3.14 -2.66 49.71
C LEU A 462 3.78 -3.26 50.98
N SER A 463 4.46 -2.46 51.80
CA SER A 463 5.07 -2.92 53.06
C SER A 463 4.06 -3.39 54.10
N LEU A 464 2.77 -3.14 53.89
CA LEU A 464 1.67 -3.53 54.78
C LEU A 464 0.83 -4.68 54.20
N LYS A 465 1.17 -5.19 53.01
CA LYS A 465 0.40 -6.22 52.30
C LYS A 465 1.16 -7.55 52.28
N GLU A 466 0.42 -8.65 52.35
CA GLU A 466 0.96 -10.02 52.24
C GLU A 466 0.18 -10.86 51.22
N GLY A 467 0.76 -12.01 50.84
CA GLY A 467 0.12 -13.00 49.96
C GLY A 467 -0.32 -12.44 48.61
N LEU A 468 -1.54 -12.75 48.18
CA LEU A 468 -2.05 -12.31 46.88
C LEU A 468 -2.17 -10.78 46.76
N SER A 469 -2.48 -10.10 47.87
CA SER A 469 -2.59 -8.63 47.89
C SER A 469 -1.23 -7.96 47.64
N TYR A 470 -0.16 -8.52 48.22
CA TYR A 470 1.21 -8.09 47.97
C TYR A 470 1.55 -8.17 46.48
N HIS A 471 1.38 -9.33 45.85
CA HIS A 471 1.74 -9.51 44.44
C HIS A 471 0.91 -8.65 43.49
N ARG A 472 -0.38 -8.39 43.80
CA ARG A 472 -1.22 -7.45 43.04
C ARG A 472 -0.69 -6.03 43.10
N THR A 473 -0.37 -5.54 44.29
CA THR A 473 0.21 -4.19 44.46
C THR A 473 1.60 -4.10 43.82
N MET A 474 2.40 -5.18 43.88
CA MET A 474 3.71 -5.24 43.20
C MET A 474 3.57 -5.12 41.68
N PHE A 475 2.60 -5.84 41.08
CA PHE A 475 2.29 -5.72 39.66
C PHE A 475 1.83 -4.30 39.29
N GLU A 476 0.96 -3.69 40.09
CA GLU A 476 0.52 -2.29 39.91
C GLU A 476 1.66 -1.28 39.98
N ILE A 477 2.64 -1.48 40.85
CA ILE A 477 3.85 -0.66 40.95
C ILE A 477 4.66 -0.79 39.66
N LEU A 478 4.98 -2.02 39.24
CA LEU A 478 5.79 -2.28 38.04
C LEU A 478 5.12 -1.72 36.77
N SER A 479 3.80 -1.86 36.65
CA SER A 479 3.04 -1.31 35.54
C SER A 479 3.16 0.22 35.47
N ARG A 480 3.00 0.90 36.61
CA ARG A 480 3.14 2.38 36.68
C ARG A 480 4.57 2.84 36.48
N GLU A 481 5.55 2.11 37.00
CA GLU A 481 6.98 2.39 36.77
C GLU A 481 7.33 2.29 35.29
N ARG A 482 6.81 1.27 34.59
CA ARG A 482 6.94 1.16 33.14
C ARG A 482 6.36 2.39 32.44
N THR A 483 5.09 2.74 32.69
CA THR A 483 4.45 3.91 32.05
C THR A 483 5.16 5.22 32.41
N TYR A 484 5.67 5.36 33.63
CA TYR A 484 6.47 6.52 34.05
C TYR A 484 7.75 6.66 33.22
N LEU A 485 8.46 5.55 33.00
CA LEU A 485 9.68 5.51 32.19
C LEU A 485 9.36 5.80 30.71
N GLU A 486 8.29 5.22 30.17
CA GLU A 486 7.81 5.47 28.81
C GLU A 486 7.46 6.96 28.60
N ALA A 487 6.69 7.56 29.51
CA ALA A 487 6.37 8.99 29.46
C ALA A 487 7.62 9.87 29.57
N THR A 488 8.57 9.51 30.44
CA THR A 488 9.85 10.21 30.59
C THR A 488 10.67 10.17 29.31
N LEU A 489 10.82 8.98 28.71
CA LEU A 489 11.53 8.78 27.45
C LEU A 489 10.87 9.58 26.32
N SER A 490 9.55 9.50 26.22
CA SER A 490 8.76 10.22 25.22
C SER A 490 8.95 11.74 25.34
N LEU A 491 8.99 12.31 26.55
CA LEU A 491 9.28 13.74 26.73
C LEU A 491 10.70 14.11 26.31
N LEU A 492 11.69 13.26 26.59
CA LEU A 492 13.08 13.50 26.18
C LEU A 492 13.20 13.53 24.66
N LEU A 493 12.64 12.52 23.98
CA LEU A 493 12.65 12.43 22.51
C LEU A 493 11.96 13.63 21.86
N ASN A 494 10.84 14.10 22.43
CA ASN A 494 10.12 15.26 21.90
C ASN A 494 10.76 16.61 22.24
N LYS A 495 11.62 16.70 23.26
CA LYS A 495 12.42 17.90 23.52
C LYS A 495 13.47 18.14 22.44
N GLU A 496 14.07 17.07 21.91
CA GLU A 496 15.06 17.14 20.83
C GLU A 496 14.45 17.62 19.50
N ILE A 497 13.21 17.21 19.21
CA ILE A 497 12.45 17.62 18.01
C ILE A 497 12.05 19.12 18.07
N ASN A 498 11.96 19.68 19.28
CA ASN A 498 11.55 21.06 19.54
C ASN A 498 12.68 22.08 19.61
N LEU A 499 13.93 21.69 19.33
CA LEU A 499 15.03 22.64 19.23
C LEU A 499 14.91 23.47 17.94
N PRO A 500 15.02 24.81 18.02
CA PRO A 500 15.21 25.65 16.83
C PRO A 500 16.45 25.15 16.05
N GLU A 501 16.41 25.18 14.72
CA GLU A 501 17.60 24.89 13.89
C GLU A 501 18.79 25.72 14.39
N GLY A 502 19.87 25.06 14.86
CA GLY A 502 21.11 25.74 15.25
C GLY A 502 21.72 25.41 16.61
N ARG A 503 21.19 24.46 17.42
CA ARG A 503 21.93 23.91 18.57
C ARG A 503 22.49 22.52 18.25
N GLU A 504 23.80 22.35 18.42
CA GLU A 504 24.51 21.09 18.19
C GLU A 504 23.96 19.98 19.11
N LYS A 505 23.96 18.75 18.59
CA LYS A 505 23.55 17.48 19.22
C LYS A 505 24.40 17.07 20.44
N GLY A 506 25.09 18.01 21.08
CA GLY A 506 26.29 17.76 21.89
C GLY A 506 26.21 18.19 23.34
N GLU A 507 25.03 18.38 23.93
CA GLU A 507 24.89 18.55 25.38
C GLU A 507 23.59 17.86 25.84
N ILE A 508 23.69 16.56 26.14
CA ILE A 508 22.68 15.76 26.87
C ILE A 508 23.27 15.39 28.23
#